data_AF-A0A250J9D0-F1
#
_entry.id   AF-A0A250J9D0-F1
#
_cell.length_a   1.000
_cell.length_b   1.000
_cell.length_c   1.000
_cell.angle_alpha   90.00
_cell.angle_beta   90.00
_cell.angle_gamma   90.00
#
_symmetry.space_group_name_H-M   'P 1'
#
loop_
_entity.id
_entity.type
_entity.pdbx_description
1 polymer ?
#
loop_
_entity_poly.entity_id
_entity_poly.type
_entity_poly.pdbx_seq_one_letter_code
_entity_poly.pdbx_strand_id
1 'polypeptide(L)'
;MNTIHAVLCLDVDAPVADDDILPLLPPARRELKFLRLSTFVTQGPKGKRPTSGPVDWIALANAVSRLAGEALALRDSSSTPVEFFVMGLAPLPLFVLLGAELSAWAKPQTFLNVRKDTTWDVLRLDDKRPSGVRYFDTVVGLSDVPSEANGLVGVFISTQAMLPRDAVRDFLRAQGNGIAGVVECRNSTGTPVDAAHAPAIAEELAQVLAATRRAYPNHSGLALFASGPASLAFMAGRAFNPRAMGRAWVASYAPPGYELAFTLPWKPVSRVELRRGPKHEQARQKVLLAVLAGAQKLKATLQREDLPPFLASSEGEMLLTRLHQLTIADAPEGDETRLSVGQRRLTFGRGLLEGMRQLDERHREPLALQYLLHELFHFDQELTSQNYRGVGRGGFALEEVDYWADTLAIGTLASWRMREGGPQLQREPGRVLAEEIDVSLRGIETFDRMESGDRMGKLLERRLRRYLIWALQLARARTLRSDTGIWKVLGERLIVELAPLHGSFDDVHDKVVVEALPDTEMFVVWGRRLMRHQRRPGFDPADLVDVVRTFDQSALRSMMEYVVEKEHSVLTPWVV
;
A
#
# COMPACT_ATOMS: atom_id res chain seq x y z
N MET A 1 7.62 -31.16 -34.52
CA MET A 1 8.41 -30.81 -33.31
C MET A 1 7.65 -29.69 -32.60
N ASN A 2 7.17 -29.94 -31.38
CA ASN A 2 5.87 -29.38 -30.96
C ASN A 2 5.88 -28.75 -29.54
N THR A 3 6.92 -28.01 -29.15
CA THR A 3 6.90 -27.23 -27.89
C THR A 3 7.33 -25.79 -28.11
N ILE A 4 6.66 -24.86 -27.44
CA ILE A 4 7.10 -23.47 -27.29
C ILE A 4 7.93 -23.40 -26.02
N HIS A 5 9.11 -22.80 -26.07
CA HIS A 5 9.89 -22.50 -24.86
C HIS A 5 9.66 -21.05 -24.48
N ALA A 6 9.19 -20.80 -23.26
CA ALA A 6 9.02 -19.47 -22.72
C ALA A 6 10.00 -19.25 -21.56
N VAL A 7 10.93 -18.30 -21.73
CA VAL A 7 11.90 -17.92 -20.71
C VAL A 7 11.38 -16.71 -19.94
N LEU A 8 11.09 -16.88 -18.66
CA LEU A 8 10.74 -15.82 -17.74
C LEU A 8 12.00 -15.34 -17.02
N CYS A 9 12.45 -14.13 -17.35
CA CYS A 9 13.69 -13.54 -16.86
C CYS A 9 13.41 -12.39 -15.88
N LEU A 10 13.79 -12.55 -14.61
CA LEU A 10 13.74 -11.51 -13.59
C LEU A 10 15.06 -10.70 -13.61
N ASP A 11 15.18 -9.69 -14.47
CA ASP A 11 16.39 -8.89 -14.74
C ASP A 11 16.35 -7.50 -14.07
N VAL A 12 16.19 -7.47 -12.74
CA VAL A 12 16.01 -6.24 -11.95
C VAL A 12 17.32 -5.68 -11.40
N ASP A 13 18.26 -6.55 -11.01
CA ASP A 13 19.55 -6.11 -10.45
C ASP A 13 20.58 -5.90 -11.55
N ALA A 14 20.52 -6.72 -12.61
CA ALA A 14 21.36 -6.62 -13.79
C ALA A 14 20.68 -7.28 -15.00
N PRO A 15 20.98 -6.81 -16.22
CA PRO A 15 20.54 -7.49 -17.45
C PRO A 15 21.20 -8.86 -17.58
N VAL A 16 20.48 -9.81 -18.18
CA VAL A 16 21.00 -11.13 -18.56
C VAL A 16 20.98 -11.22 -20.09
N ALA A 17 22.09 -11.58 -20.72
CA ALA A 17 22.17 -11.71 -22.18
C ALA A 17 21.46 -12.99 -22.65
N ASP A 18 20.79 -12.92 -23.80
CA ASP A 18 20.13 -14.10 -24.40
C ASP A 18 21.16 -15.20 -24.74
N ASP A 19 22.37 -14.80 -25.17
CA ASP A 19 23.45 -15.70 -25.55
C ASP A 19 23.94 -16.58 -24.38
N ASP A 20 23.78 -16.13 -23.13
CA ASP A 20 24.12 -16.94 -21.95
C ASP A 20 23.05 -18.02 -21.68
N ILE A 21 21.81 -17.78 -22.10
CA ILE A 21 20.65 -18.63 -21.82
C ILE A 21 20.45 -19.66 -22.94
N LEU A 22 20.61 -19.25 -24.20
CA LEU A 22 20.33 -20.08 -25.39
C LEU A 22 21.00 -21.47 -25.36
N PRO A 23 22.27 -21.62 -24.93
CA PRO A 23 22.92 -22.93 -24.86
C PRO A 23 22.33 -23.88 -23.81
N LEU A 24 21.61 -23.35 -22.81
CA LEU A 24 21.03 -24.11 -21.71
C LEU A 24 19.64 -24.67 -22.05
N LEU A 25 19.03 -24.17 -23.13
CA LEU A 25 17.70 -24.59 -23.57
C LEU A 25 17.79 -25.80 -24.50
N PRO A 26 16.82 -26.73 -24.47
CA PRO A 26 16.80 -27.82 -25.42
C PRO A 26 16.75 -27.30 -26.87
N PRO A 27 17.54 -27.87 -27.80
CA PRO A 27 17.65 -27.38 -29.18
C PRO A 27 16.36 -27.62 -29.99
N ALA A 28 15.64 -28.70 -29.68
CA ALA A 28 14.38 -29.04 -30.34
C ALA A 28 13.23 -28.19 -29.76
N ARG A 29 12.86 -27.12 -30.47
CA ARG A 29 11.72 -26.26 -30.12
C ARG A 29 11.06 -25.69 -31.37
N ARG A 30 9.74 -25.46 -31.31
CA ARG A 30 8.99 -24.79 -32.37
C ARG A 30 9.24 -23.29 -32.35
N GLU A 31 9.26 -22.72 -31.15
CA GLU A 31 9.35 -21.28 -30.93
C GLU A 31 10.04 -21.01 -29.58
N LEU A 32 10.69 -19.85 -29.49
CA LEU A 32 11.30 -19.33 -28.27
C LEU A 32 10.74 -17.94 -27.98
N LYS A 33 10.23 -17.73 -26.77
CA LYS A 33 9.75 -16.45 -26.27
C LYS A 33 10.54 -16.03 -25.03
N PHE A 34 11.10 -14.82 -25.04
CA PHE A 34 11.66 -14.21 -23.84
C PHE A 34 10.66 -13.22 -23.25
N LEU A 35 10.25 -13.47 -22.01
CA LEU A 35 9.42 -12.58 -21.22
C LEU A 35 10.30 -12.01 -20.10
N ARG A 36 10.61 -10.72 -20.17
CA ARG A 36 11.56 -10.07 -19.26
C ARG A 36 10.84 -9.14 -18.30
N LEU A 37 11.17 -9.22 -17.02
CA LEU A 37 10.57 -8.36 -16.01
C LEU A 37 10.83 -6.89 -16.30
N SER A 38 12.05 -6.55 -16.77
CA SER A 38 12.45 -5.20 -17.17
C SER A 38 11.54 -4.55 -18.21
N THR A 39 10.79 -5.32 -19.02
CA THR A 39 9.81 -4.77 -19.97
C THR A 39 8.55 -4.23 -19.29
N PHE A 40 8.25 -4.70 -18.08
CA PHE A 40 7.11 -4.26 -17.27
C PHE A 40 7.51 -3.24 -16.21
N VAL A 41 8.81 -3.09 -15.94
CA VAL A 41 9.33 -2.17 -14.93
C VAL A 41 9.75 -0.85 -15.56
N THR A 42 9.41 0.20 -14.84
CA THR A 42 9.38 1.58 -15.27
C THR A 42 10.75 2.26 -15.20
N GLN A 43 11.61 1.78 -14.31
CA GLN A 43 13.02 2.14 -14.19
C GLN A 43 13.82 0.84 -14.17
N GLY A 44 14.44 0.48 -15.29
CA GLY A 44 15.48 -0.55 -15.27
C GLY A 44 16.63 -0.10 -14.36
N PRO A 45 17.37 -1.03 -13.73
CA PRO A 45 18.56 -0.69 -12.96
C PRO A 45 19.52 0.10 -13.86
N LYS A 46 19.71 1.39 -13.58
CA LYS A 46 20.79 2.18 -14.21
C LYS A 46 22.12 1.80 -13.58
N GLY A 47 22.60 0.58 -13.82
CA GLY A 47 23.99 0.14 -13.61
C GLY A 47 24.60 0.31 -12.21
N LYS A 48 23.84 0.74 -11.21
CA LYS A 48 24.26 0.86 -9.82
C LYS A 48 23.46 -0.13 -8.99
N ARG A 49 24.16 -0.94 -8.19
CA ARG A 49 23.57 -1.84 -7.20
C ARG A 49 22.43 -1.12 -6.45
N PRO A 50 21.25 -1.72 -6.26
CA PRO A 50 20.11 -1.10 -5.55
C PRO A 50 20.34 -0.80 -4.07
N THR A 51 21.58 -0.82 -3.57
CA THR A 51 21.86 -0.83 -2.12
C THR A 51 21.82 0.55 -1.44
N SER A 52 21.35 1.61 -2.11
CA SER A 52 21.30 2.95 -1.50
C SER A 52 19.95 3.66 -1.59
N GLY A 53 18.90 3.02 -2.12
CA GLY A 53 17.56 3.60 -2.20
C GLY A 53 16.49 2.62 -1.72
N PRO A 54 15.32 3.11 -1.26
CA PRO A 54 14.19 2.26 -0.93
C PRO A 54 13.72 1.48 -2.17
N VAL A 55 13.44 0.18 -2.00
CA VAL A 55 12.93 -0.69 -3.07
C VAL A 55 11.42 -0.51 -3.21
N ASP A 56 10.93 -0.16 -4.41
CA ASP A 56 9.48 -0.12 -4.69
C ASP A 56 8.94 -1.54 -4.93
N TRP A 57 8.68 -2.24 -3.82
CA TRP A 57 8.16 -3.61 -3.84
C TRP A 57 6.82 -3.75 -4.55
N ILE A 58 5.96 -2.73 -4.50
CA ILE A 58 4.64 -2.75 -5.12
C ILE A 58 4.78 -2.73 -6.65
N ALA A 59 5.61 -1.84 -7.18
CA ALA A 59 5.87 -1.76 -8.63
C ALA A 59 6.47 -3.07 -9.15
N LEU A 60 7.45 -3.64 -8.43
CA LEU A 60 8.09 -4.90 -8.81
C LEU A 60 7.13 -6.09 -8.71
N ALA A 61 6.31 -6.19 -7.65
CA ALA A 61 5.33 -7.27 -7.51
C ALA A 61 4.22 -7.20 -8.58
N ASN A 62 3.75 -5.99 -8.92
CA ASN A 62 2.84 -5.78 -10.05
C ASN A 62 3.47 -6.16 -11.39
N ALA A 63 4.77 -5.89 -11.59
CA ALA A 63 5.49 -6.30 -12.79
C ALA A 63 5.60 -7.83 -12.89
N VAL A 64 5.89 -8.53 -11.77
CA VAL A 64 5.92 -10.00 -11.73
C VAL A 64 4.54 -10.59 -12.05
N SER A 65 3.48 -9.98 -11.52
CA SER A 65 2.10 -10.42 -11.82
C SER A 65 1.74 -10.27 -13.30
N ARG A 66 2.15 -9.17 -13.94
CA ARG A 66 1.97 -8.97 -15.39
C ARG A 66 2.80 -9.96 -16.20
N LEU A 67 4.05 -10.20 -15.81
CA LEU A 67 4.91 -11.22 -16.43
C LEU A 67 4.27 -12.61 -16.37
N ALA A 68 3.73 -13.01 -15.20
CA ALA A 68 3.01 -14.27 -15.03
C ALA A 68 1.72 -14.30 -15.86
N GLY A 69 0.99 -13.19 -15.95
CA GLY A 69 -0.20 -13.04 -16.79
C GLY A 69 0.07 -13.22 -18.28
N GLU A 70 1.16 -12.66 -18.80
CA GLU A 70 1.60 -12.86 -20.19
C GLU A 70 2.01 -14.31 -20.46
N ALA A 71 2.70 -14.95 -19.51
CA ALA A 71 3.02 -16.37 -19.60
C ALA A 71 1.76 -17.26 -19.61
N LEU A 72 0.74 -16.90 -18.82
CA LEU A 72 -0.56 -17.57 -18.80
C LEU A 72 -1.30 -17.39 -20.14
N ALA A 73 -1.34 -16.16 -20.66
CA ALA A 73 -1.96 -15.85 -21.94
C ALA A 73 -1.28 -16.58 -23.10
N LEU A 74 0.06 -16.69 -23.09
CA LEU A 74 0.83 -17.46 -24.08
C LEU A 74 0.46 -18.94 -24.04
N ARG A 75 0.28 -19.52 -22.86
CA ARG A 75 -0.16 -20.91 -22.70
C ARG A 75 -1.58 -21.11 -23.24
N ASP A 76 -2.51 -20.25 -22.84
CA ASP A 76 -3.93 -20.42 -23.11
C ASP A 76 -4.28 -20.14 -24.58
N SER A 77 -3.53 -19.26 -25.24
CA SER A 77 -3.69 -18.94 -26.67
C SER A 77 -2.99 -19.93 -27.61
N SER A 78 -2.10 -20.78 -27.08
CA SER A 78 -1.31 -21.71 -27.89
C SER A 78 -1.95 -23.10 -27.95
N SER A 79 -2.10 -23.64 -29.16
CA SER A 79 -2.41 -25.06 -29.38
C SER A 79 -1.21 -25.99 -29.17
N THR A 80 -0.02 -25.40 -29.00
CA THR A 80 1.25 -26.12 -28.78
C THR A 80 1.63 -26.05 -27.30
N PRO A 81 2.01 -27.17 -26.66
CA PRO A 81 2.48 -27.16 -25.28
C PRO A 81 3.60 -26.14 -25.04
N VAL A 82 3.51 -25.41 -23.93
CA VAL A 82 4.50 -24.41 -23.52
C VAL A 82 5.31 -24.96 -22.34
N GLU A 83 6.63 -24.97 -22.49
CA GLU A 83 7.58 -25.27 -21.41
C GLU A 83 8.17 -23.97 -20.87
N PHE A 84 8.14 -23.83 -19.54
CA PHE A 84 8.56 -22.59 -18.87
C PHE A 84 9.95 -22.74 -18.25
N PHE A 85 10.83 -21.81 -18.60
CA PHE A 85 12.17 -21.68 -18.06
C PHE A 85 12.24 -20.41 -17.21
N VAL A 86 12.63 -20.50 -15.95
CA VAL A 86 12.70 -19.36 -15.02
C VAL A 86 14.14 -19.07 -14.68
N MET A 87 14.54 -17.80 -14.74
CA MET A 87 15.89 -17.37 -14.39
C MET A 87 15.91 -15.87 -14.04
N GLY A 88 17.02 -15.37 -13.50
CA GLY A 88 17.23 -13.93 -13.40
C GLY A 88 18.22 -13.50 -12.34
N LEU A 89 18.42 -12.18 -12.26
CA LEU A 89 19.16 -11.46 -11.25
C LEU A 89 18.23 -10.41 -10.65
N ALA A 90 17.62 -10.76 -9.52
CA ALA A 90 16.65 -9.92 -8.83
C ALA A 90 16.60 -10.24 -7.32
N PRO A 91 15.98 -9.38 -6.50
CA PRO A 91 15.78 -9.68 -5.09
C PRO A 91 14.97 -10.96 -4.86
N LEU A 92 15.37 -11.76 -3.86
CA LEU A 92 14.76 -13.06 -3.55
C LEU A 92 13.23 -13.03 -3.39
N PRO A 93 12.60 -12.00 -2.79
CA PRO A 93 11.15 -11.92 -2.73
C PRO A 93 10.47 -12.09 -4.09
N LEU A 94 10.99 -11.49 -5.16
CA LEU A 94 10.36 -11.58 -6.49
C LEU A 94 10.32 -13.00 -7.04
N PHE A 95 11.33 -13.82 -6.72
CA PHE A 95 11.32 -15.24 -7.05
C PHE A 95 10.27 -16.02 -6.24
N VAL A 96 10.08 -15.69 -4.96
CA VAL A 96 8.99 -16.25 -4.14
C VAL A 96 7.64 -15.93 -4.77
N LEU A 97 7.41 -14.68 -5.18
CA LEU A 97 6.16 -14.28 -5.83
C LEU A 97 5.94 -15.01 -7.15
N LEU A 98 6.94 -15.03 -8.04
CA LEU A 98 6.83 -15.72 -9.32
C LEU A 98 6.55 -17.22 -9.12
N GLY A 99 7.21 -17.86 -8.15
CA GLY A 99 6.94 -19.25 -7.79
C GLY A 99 5.49 -19.48 -7.36
N ALA A 100 4.96 -18.58 -6.53
CA ALA A 100 3.57 -18.66 -6.05
C ALA A 100 2.56 -18.46 -7.20
N GLU A 101 2.78 -17.48 -8.09
CA GLU A 101 1.91 -17.17 -9.23
C GLU A 101 1.87 -18.32 -10.26
N LEU A 102 3.00 -18.99 -10.50
CA LEU A 102 3.11 -20.06 -11.50
C LEU A 102 2.66 -21.43 -10.97
N SER A 103 2.73 -21.66 -9.65
CA SER A 103 2.52 -22.97 -9.01
C SER A 103 1.18 -23.63 -9.37
N ALA A 104 0.15 -22.82 -9.57
CA ALA A 104 -1.21 -23.29 -9.80
C ALA A 104 -1.43 -23.88 -11.20
N TRP A 105 -0.60 -23.54 -12.19
CA TRP A 105 -1.00 -23.74 -13.59
C TRP A 105 0.16 -23.95 -14.59
N ALA A 106 1.38 -23.56 -14.28
CA ALA A 106 2.53 -23.76 -15.17
C ALA A 106 3.23 -25.07 -14.84
N LYS A 107 3.10 -26.10 -15.68
CA LYS A 107 3.90 -27.33 -15.64
C LYS A 107 4.20 -27.80 -17.07
N PRO A 108 5.42 -28.28 -17.38
CA PRO A 108 6.59 -28.39 -16.51
C PRO A 108 7.35 -27.05 -16.33
N GLN A 109 8.09 -26.92 -15.22
CA GLN A 109 8.94 -25.77 -14.90
C GLN A 109 10.40 -26.18 -14.73
N THR A 110 11.29 -25.47 -15.43
CA THR A 110 12.74 -25.60 -15.30
C THR A 110 13.33 -24.28 -14.79
N PHE A 111 14.17 -24.33 -13.76
CA PHE A 111 14.89 -23.15 -13.28
C PHE A 111 16.33 -23.17 -13.78
N LEU A 112 16.81 -22.08 -14.37
CA LEU A 112 18.21 -21.92 -14.79
C LEU A 112 18.93 -21.10 -13.72
N ASN A 113 19.74 -21.77 -12.91
CA ASN A 113 20.42 -21.16 -11.78
C ASN A 113 21.89 -20.88 -12.14
N VAL A 114 22.34 -19.64 -11.97
CA VAL A 114 23.75 -19.28 -12.10
C VAL A 114 24.40 -19.25 -10.71
N ARG A 115 25.48 -20.01 -10.56
CA ARG A 115 26.29 -20.04 -9.34
C ARG A 115 27.22 -18.83 -9.27
N LYS A 116 27.80 -18.59 -8.08
CA LYS A 116 28.80 -17.53 -7.88
C LYS A 116 30.06 -17.73 -8.73
N ASP A 117 30.39 -18.97 -9.07
CA ASP A 117 31.50 -19.35 -9.93
C ASP A 117 31.13 -19.35 -11.43
N THR A 118 29.97 -18.79 -11.78
CA THR A 118 29.42 -18.69 -13.15
C THR A 118 28.95 -20.02 -13.77
N THR A 119 28.99 -21.13 -13.03
CA THR A 119 28.41 -22.41 -13.47
C THR A 119 26.90 -22.30 -13.56
N TRP A 120 26.31 -22.85 -14.63
CA TRP A 120 24.87 -22.96 -14.81
C TRP A 120 24.35 -24.33 -14.41
N ASP A 121 23.34 -24.34 -13.54
CA ASP A 121 22.55 -25.53 -13.25
C ASP A 121 21.18 -25.44 -13.95
N VAL A 122 20.78 -26.54 -14.59
CA VAL A 122 19.44 -26.69 -15.19
C VAL A 122 18.59 -27.55 -14.26
N LEU A 123 17.66 -26.91 -13.54
CA LEU A 123 16.92 -27.51 -12.44
C LEU A 123 15.50 -27.86 -12.87
N ARG A 124 15.22 -29.12 -13.21
CA ARG A 124 13.86 -29.58 -13.51
C ARG A 124 13.11 -29.84 -12.21
N LEU A 125 12.11 -29.01 -11.93
CA LEU A 125 11.46 -29.01 -10.61
C LEU A 125 10.27 -29.97 -10.49
N ASP A 126 9.83 -30.54 -11.61
CA ASP A 126 8.73 -31.50 -11.68
C ASP A 126 9.21 -32.94 -11.94
N ASP A 127 10.53 -33.16 -12.01
CA ASP A 127 11.12 -34.50 -12.11
C ASP A 127 10.84 -35.31 -10.85
N LYS A 128 10.86 -36.65 -10.96
CA LYS A 128 10.64 -37.54 -9.81
C LYS A 128 11.79 -37.39 -8.82
N ARG A 129 11.46 -37.22 -7.54
CA ARG A 129 12.43 -37.25 -6.44
C ARG A 129 13.22 -38.56 -6.46
N PRO A 130 14.58 -38.52 -6.47
CA PRO A 130 15.38 -39.70 -6.26
C PRO A 130 15.16 -40.28 -4.86
N SER A 131 14.94 -41.60 -4.77
CA SER A 131 14.67 -42.28 -3.49
C SER A 131 15.82 -42.07 -2.50
N GLY A 132 15.49 -41.71 -1.25
CA GLY A 132 16.47 -41.55 -0.16
C GLY A 132 17.26 -40.23 -0.16
N VAL A 133 17.13 -39.38 -1.18
CA VAL A 133 17.82 -38.08 -1.21
C VAL A 133 17.07 -37.08 -0.32
N ARG A 134 17.77 -36.50 0.64
CA ARG A 134 17.31 -35.34 1.43
C ARG A 134 18.22 -34.16 1.23
N TYR A 135 17.65 -32.96 1.14
CA TYR A 135 18.46 -31.74 1.00
C TYR A 135 18.56 -30.97 2.32
N PHE A 136 17.45 -30.80 3.04
CA PHE A 136 17.47 -30.14 4.34
C PHE A 136 17.84 -31.13 5.44
N ASP A 137 19.00 -30.92 6.05
CA ASP A 137 19.48 -31.70 7.21
C ASP A 137 18.96 -31.12 8.54
N THR A 138 18.53 -29.87 8.54
CA THR A 138 17.95 -29.18 9.70
C THR A 138 16.52 -28.75 9.37
N VAL A 139 15.55 -29.39 10.02
CA VAL A 139 14.16 -28.91 10.08
C VAL A 139 13.74 -28.86 11.55
N VAL A 140 13.66 -27.66 12.11
CA VAL A 140 13.34 -27.45 13.53
C VAL A 140 12.15 -26.49 13.68
N GLY A 141 11.47 -26.57 14.83
CA GLY A 141 10.24 -25.80 15.07
C GLY A 141 8.96 -26.50 14.58
N LEU A 142 9.06 -27.75 14.11
CA LEU A 142 7.91 -28.61 13.84
C LEU A 142 7.82 -29.68 14.92
N SER A 143 6.69 -29.74 15.62
CA SER A 143 6.38 -30.72 16.66
C SER A 143 5.21 -31.59 16.20
N ASP A 144 5.22 -32.87 16.58
CA ASP A 144 4.07 -33.77 16.37
C ASP A 144 2.89 -33.40 17.26
N VAL A 145 3.15 -32.71 18.37
CA VAL A 145 2.11 -32.12 19.24
C VAL A 145 1.78 -30.72 18.70
N PRO A 146 0.52 -30.46 18.29
CA PRO A 146 0.09 -29.14 17.84
C PRO A 146 0.24 -28.08 18.94
N SER A 147 0.72 -26.91 18.54
CA SER A 147 0.83 -25.75 19.42
C SER A 147 -0.52 -25.05 19.60
N GLU A 148 -0.81 -24.61 20.83
CA GLU A 148 -1.95 -23.73 21.13
C GLU A 148 -1.62 -22.24 20.89
N ALA A 149 -0.37 -21.90 20.54
CA ALA A 149 0.05 -20.53 20.32
C ALA A 149 -0.68 -19.90 19.12
N ASN A 150 -1.10 -18.64 19.28
CA ASN A 150 -1.78 -17.86 18.27
C ASN A 150 -0.83 -16.82 17.65
N GLY A 151 -1.05 -16.50 16.37
CA GLY A 151 -0.27 -15.49 15.66
C GLY A 151 0.46 -16.04 14.44
N LEU A 152 1.52 -15.37 14.00
CA LEU A 152 2.26 -15.76 12.80
C LEU A 152 3.31 -16.80 13.08
N VAL A 153 3.57 -17.64 12.08
CA VAL A 153 4.72 -18.54 12.06
C VAL A 153 5.76 -18.04 11.08
N GLY A 154 6.95 -17.74 11.57
CA GLY A 154 8.10 -17.45 10.70
C GLY A 154 8.65 -18.75 10.11
N VAL A 155 8.84 -18.83 8.81
CA VAL A 155 9.48 -19.97 8.13
C VAL A 155 10.75 -19.46 7.45
N PHE A 156 11.89 -19.83 8.01
CA PHE A 156 13.21 -19.45 7.53
C PHE A 156 13.83 -20.57 6.72
N ILE A 157 14.11 -20.30 5.45
CA ILE A 157 14.57 -21.28 4.47
C ILE A 157 15.97 -20.86 4.02
N SER A 158 16.97 -21.74 4.21
CA SER A 158 18.35 -21.41 3.86
C SER A 158 19.19 -22.56 3.33
N THR A 159 20.18 -22.24 2.50
CA THR A 159 21.19 -23.21 2.06
C THR A 159 22.38 -23.35 3.01
N GLN A 160 22.62 -22.37 3.89
CA GLN A 160 23.79 -22.34 4.80
C GLN A 160 23.58 -21.42 6.01
N ALA A 161 22.93 -20.26 5.80
CA ALA A 161 22.77 -19.25 6.84
C ALA A 161 22.00 -19.78 8.05
N MET A 162 22.51 -19.54 9.25
CA MET A 162 21.75 -19.79 10.49
C MET A 162 20.58 -18.84 10.60
N LEU A 163 19.48 -19.31 11.20
CA LEU A 163 18.33 -18.46 11.53
C LEU A 163 18.78 -17.26 12.40
N PRO A 164 18.68 -16.01 11.90
CA PRO A 164 18.93 -14.82 12.71
C PRO A 164 17.70 -14.57 13.58
N ARG A 165 17.61 -15.30 14.71
CA ARG A 165 16.42 -15.36 15.57
C ARG A 165 15.91 -13.99 15.99
N ASP A 166 16.80 -13.09 16.35
CA ASP A 166 16.43 -11.76 16.81
C ASP A 166 15.84 -10.93 15.66
N ALA A 167 16.53 -10.87 14.50
CA ALA A 167 16.01 -10.16 13.32
C ALA A 167 14.65 -10.71 12.83
N VAL A 168 14.44 -12.03 12.86
CA VAL A 168 13.16 -12.65 12.50
C VAL A 168 12.07 -12.30 13.53
N ARG A 169 12.38 -12.36 14.82
CA ARG A 169 11.43 -12.01 15.89
C ARG A 169 11.08 -10.53 15.86
N ASP A 170 12.06 -9.67 15.65
CA ASP A 170 11.88 -8.23 15.57
C ASP A 170 11.02 -7.87 14.36
N PHE A 171 11.26 -8.50 13.21
CA PHE A 171 10.37 -8.38 12.07
C PHE A 171 8.94 -8.81 12.40
N LEU A 172 8.75 -9.99 12.99
CA LEU A 172 7.40 -10.48 13.29
C LEU A 172 6.67 -9.59 14.31
N ARG A 173 7.37 -9.13 15.35
CA ARG A 173 6.85 -8.19 16.36
C ARG A 173 6.50 -6.84 15.76
N ALA A 174 7.36 -6.29 14.89
CA ALA A 174 7.17 -4.98 14.26
C ALA A 174 5.90 -4.89 13.43
N GLN A 175 5.30 -6.02 13.07
CA GLN A 175 4.08 -6.04 12.27
C GLN A 175 2.80 -6.22 13.10
N GLY A 176 2.91 -6.25 14.44
CA GLY A 176 1.78 -6.20 15.37
C GLY A 176 1.02 -7.52 15.55
N ASN A 177 1.51 -8.63 15.00
CA ASN A 177 0.93 -9.95 15.22
C ASN A 177 1.69 -10.69 16.33
N GLY A 178 0.98 -11.46 17.15
CA GLY A 178 1.62 -12.44 18.03
C GLY A 178 2.52 -13.40 17.24
N ILE A 179 3.50 -14.00 17.88
CA ILE A 179 4.36 -15.03 17.27
C ILE A 179 3.88 -16.39 17.76
N ALA A 180 3.32 -17.19 16.86
CA ALA A 180 2.95 -18.57 17.15
C ALA A 180 4.20 -19.48 17.19
N GLY A 181 5.17 -19.24 16.30
CA GLY A 181 6.40 -20.04 16.26
C GLY A 181 7.38 -19.58 15.19
N VAL A 182 8.55 -20.25 15.15
CA VAL A 182 9.53 -20.10 14.08
C VAL A 182 10.01 -21.49 13.66
N VAL A 183 9.86 -21.78 12.38
CA VAL A 183 10.33 -22.99 11.70
C VAL A 183 11.61 -22.63 10.94
N GLU A 184 12.67 -23.40 11.14
CA GLU A 184 13.91 -23.28 10.39
C GLU A 184 14.08 -24.51 9.52
N CYS A 185 14.31 -24.28 8.23
CA CYS A 185 14.56 -25.28 7.20
C CYS A 185 15.90 -24.91 6.55
N ARG A 186 16.96 -25.63 6.91
CA ARG A 186 18.33 -25.30 6.56
C ARG A 186 19.08 -26.52 6.06
N ASN A 187 19.95 -26.30 5.10
CA ASN A 187 21.03 -27.22 4.77
C ASN A 187 22.32 -26.73 5.44
N SER A 188 22.86 -27.45 6.42
CA SER A 188 24.09 -27.05 7.12
C SER A 188 25.37 -27.60 6.48
N THR A 189 25.23 -28.61 5.61
CA THR A 189 26.35 -29.26 4.89
C THR A 189 26.94 -28.42 3.77
N GLY A 190 26.23 -27.37 3.34
CA GLY A 190 26.65 -26.52 2.23
C GLY A 190 26.50 -27.16 0.84
N THR A 191 25.73 -28.24 0.72
CA THR A 191 25.44 -28.89 -0.57
C THR A 191 24.76 -27.87 -1.51
N PRO A 192 25.26 -27.69 -2.75
CA PRO A 192 24.69 -26.73 -3.68
C PRO A 192 23.28 -27.14 -4.13
N VAL A 193 22.48 -26.15 -4.54
CA VAL A 193 21.20 -26.40 -5.20
C VAL A 193 21.48 -26.74 -6.67
N ASP A 194 21.50 -28.03 -6.99
CA ASP A 194 21.80 -28.55 -8.34
C ASP A 194 20.68 -29.47 -8.87
N ALA A 195 20.87 -29.98 -10.09
CA ALA A 195 19.87 -30.81 -10.75
C ALA A 195 19.55 -32.12 -9.99
N ALA A 196 20.50 -32.66 -9.22
CA ALA A 196 20.29 -33.90 -8.46
C ALA A 196 19.40 -33.68 -7.22
N HIS A 197 19.44 -32.48 -6.64
CA HIS A 197 18.73 -32.16 -5.41
C HIS A 197 17.43 -31.37 -5.62
N ALA A 198 17.29 -30.65 -6.75
CA ALA A 198 16.16 -29.75 -6.97
C ALA A 198 14.77 -30.40 -6.80
N PRO A 199 14.47 -31.60 -7.33
CA PRO A 199 13.20 -32.27 -7.06
C PRO A 199 12.95 -32.55 -5.57
N ALA A 200 13.99 -32.97 -4.84
CA ALA A 200 13.90 -33.24 -3.41
C ALA A 200 13.63 -31.95 -2.61
N ILE A 201 14.29 -30.84 -2.98
CA ILE A 201 14.06 -29.52 -2.35
C ILE A 201 12.62 -29.06 -2.53
N ALA A 202 12.09 -29.13 -3.76
CA ALA A 202 10.73 -28.70 -4.06
C ALA A 202 9.69 -29.49 -3.24
N GLU A 203 9.86 -30.81 -3.15
CA GLU A 203 8.99 -31.68 -2.36
C GLU A 203 9.12 -31.43 -0.85
N GLU A 204 10.35 -31.30 -0.33
CA GLU A 204 10.60 -31.04 1.09
C GLU A 204 10.02 -29.71 1.55
N LEU A 205 10.12 -28.66 0.74
CA LEU A 205 9.50 -27.36 1.06
C LEU A 205 7.98 -27.46 1.13
N ALA A 206 7.34 -28.19 0.20
CA ALA A 206 5.90 -28.42 0.26
C ALA A 206 5.50 -29.20 1.54
N GLN A 207 6.29 -30.20 1.92
CA GLN A 207 6.09 -30.97 3.16
C GLN A 207 6.28 -30.12 4.40
N VAL A 208 7.32 -29.29 4.46
CA VAL A 208 7.61 -28.38 5.58
C VAL A 208 6.47 -27.40 5.77
N LEU A 209 6.03 -26.71 4.71
CA LEU A 209 4.96 -25.73 4.83
C LEU A 209 3.61 -26.38 5.20
N ALA A 210 3.32 -27.57 4.67
CA ALA A 210 2.13 -28.34 5.07
C ALA A 210 2.22 -28.79 6.55
N ALA A 211 3.39 -29.21 7.00
CA ALA A 211 3.63 -29.58 8.40
C ALA A 211 3.55 -28.38 9.34
N THR A 212 3.94 -27.17 8.90
CA THR A 212 3.77 -25.93 9.67
C THR A 212 2.30 -25.70 10.06
N ARG A 213 1.35 -25.90 9.14
CA ARG A 213 -0.08 -25.79 9.45
C ARG A 213 -0.51 -26.78 10.54
N ARG A 214 -0.01 -28.02 10.48
CA ARG A 214 -0.35 -29.05 11.47
C ARG A 214 0.25 -28.74 12.84
N ALA A 215 1.50 -28.27 12.87
CA ALA A 215 2.19 -27.90 14.10
C ALA A 215 1.61 -26.63 14.75
N TYR A 216 1.01 -25.72 13.97
CA TYR A 216 0.47 -24.45 14.43
C TYR A 216 -0.95 -24.22 13.89
N PRO A 217 -1.96 -25.01 14.30
CA PRO A 217 -3.30 -24.98 13.71
C PRO A 217 -4.02 -23.63 13.84
N ASN A 218 -3.68 -22.84 14.85
CA ASN A 218 -4.29 -21.55 15.14
C ASN A 218 -3.49 -20.36 14.60
N HIS A 219 -2.53 -20.58 13.69
CA HIS A 219 -1.74 -19.49 13.14
C HIS A 219 -2.61 -18.51 12.33
N SER A 220 -2.32 -17.21 12.40
CA SER A 220 -2.98 -16.17 11.59
C SER A 220 -2.35 -15.97 10.21
N GLY A 221 -1.31 -16.74 9.89
CA GLY A 221 -0.59 -16.73 8.62
C GLY A 221 0.89 -17.10 8.79
N LEU A 222 1.65 -16.94 7.71
CA LEU A 222 3.09 -17.21 7.68
C LEU A 222 3.90 -15.92 7.44
N ALA A 223 5.19 -15.96 7.78
CA ALA A 223 6.19 -15.06 7.24
C ALA A 223 7.34 -15.87 6.64
N LEU A 224 7.60 -15.71 5.36
CA LEU A 224 8.62 -16.43 4.60
C LEU A 224 9.90 -15.60 4.55
N PHE A 225 11.01 -16.24 4.93
CA PHE A 225 12.36 -15.68 4.85
C PHE A 225 13.22 -16.63 4.02
N ALA A 226 13.81 -16.14 2.94
CA ALA A 226 14.68 -16.94 2.07
C ALA A 226 16.11 -16.41 2.14
N SER A 227 17.07 -17.30 2.35
CA SER A 227 18.50 -17.00 2.36
C SER A 227 19.29 -18.06 1.58
N GLY A 228 19.59 -17.76 0.32
CA GLY A 228 20.20 -18.71 -0.60
C GLY A 228 20.09 -18.28 -2.06
N PRO A 229 20.23 -19.20 -3.02
CA PRO A 229 20.08 -18.90 -4.43
C PRO A 229 18.61 -18.60 -4.79
N ALA A 230 18.41 -17.91 -5.91
CA ALA A 230 17.09 -17.55 -6.42
C ALA A 230 16.19 -18.76 -6.66
N SER A 231 16.76 -19.90 -7.07
CA SER A 231 16.05 -21.17 -7.25
C SER A 231 15.38 -21.66 -5.96
N LEU A 232 16.02 -21.48 -4.80
CA LEU A 232 15.46 -21.85 -3.51
C LEU A 232 14.27 -20.97 -3.14
N ALA A 233 14.40 -19.65 -3.32
CA ALA A 233 13.29 -18.70 -3.11
C ALA A 233 12.10 -18.99 -4.03
N PHE A 234 12.37 -19.31 -5.30
CA PHE A 234 11.34 -19.72 -6.26
C PHE A 234 10.60 -21.00 -5.82
N MET A 235 11.33 -22.03 -5.41
CA MET A 235 10.73 -23.28 -4.90
C MET A 235 9.90 -23.05 -3.63
N ALA A 236 10.33 -22.15 -2.74
CA ALA A 236 9.55 -21.77 -1.56
C ALA A 236 8.21 -21.10 -1.94
N GLY A 237 8.25 -20.22 -2.94
CA GLY A 237 7.04 -19.65 -3.54
C GLY A 237 6.11 -20.70 -4.13
N ARG A 238 6.66 -21.65 -4.88
CA ARG A 238 5.87 -22.75 -5.47
C ARG A 238 5.18 -23.63 -4.43
N ALA A 239 5.85 -23.86 -3.31
CA ALA A 239 5.35 -24.69 -2.22
C ALA A 239 4.21 -24.01 -1.44
N PHE A 240 4.07 -22.68 -1.54
CA PHE A 240 3.03 -21.93 -0.85
C PHE A 240 1.66 -22.17 -1.49
N ASN A 241 0.70 -22.62 -0.68
CA ASN A 241 -0.69 -22.79 -1.10
C ASN A 241 -1.60 -21.89 -0.24
N PRO A 242 -2.15 -20.78 -0.80
CA PRO A 242 -2.94 -19.84 -0.03
C PRO A 242 -4.24 -20.43 0.54
N ARG A 243 -4.82 -21.45 -0.12
CA ARG A 243 -6.00 -22.15 0.41
C ARG A 243 -5.68 -22.95 1.67
N ALA A 244 -4.45 -23.47 1.75
CA ALA A 244 -3.99 -24.25 2.88
C ALA A 244 -3.34 -23.37 3.96
N MET A 245 -2.64 -22.30 3.61
CA MET A 245 -1.80 -21.57 4.56
C MET A 245 -2.32 -20.17 4.88
N GLY A 246 -3.41 -19.75 4.24
CA GLY A 246 -3.92 -18.39 4.34
C GLY A 246 -2.98 -17.41 3.66
N ARG A 247 -2.56 -16.38 4.40
CA ARG A 247 -1.65 -15.34 3.93
C ARG A 247 -0.21 -15.61 4.34
N ALA A 248 0.75 -15.18 3.52
CA ALA A 248 2.16 -15.20 3.86
C ALA A 248 2.81 -13.84 3.61
N TRP A 249 3.47 -13.28 4.61
CA TRP A 249 4.37 -12.16 4.42
C TRP A 249 5.67 -12.63 3.80
N VAL A 250 6.18 -11.91 2.81
CA VAL A 250 7.48 -12.19 2.20
C VAL A 250 8.46 -11.12 2.66
N ALA A 251 9.50 -11.54 3.38
CA ALA A 251 10.49 -10.65 3.95
C ALA A 251 11.67 -10.45 3.00
N SER A 252 12.18 -9.21 2.94
CA SER A 252 13.45 -8.88 2.30
C SER A 252 14.48 -8.55 3.36
N TYR A 253 15.71 -9.07 3.23
CA TYR A 253 16.79 -8.72 4.13
C TYR A 253 17.46 -7.42 3.69
N ALA A 254 17.35 -6.38 4.53
CA ALA A 254 17.98 -5.08 4.36
C ALA A 254 18.74 -4.77 5.66
N PRO A 255 20.09 -4.93 5.69
CA PRO A 255 20.86 -4.75 6.92
C PRO A 255 20.48 -3.44 7.66
N PRO A 256 20.23 -3.49 8.98
CA PRO A 256 20.52 -4.61 9.89
C PRO A 256 19.41 -5.66 10.06
N GLY A 257 18.28 -5.56 9.36
CA GLY A 257 17.09 -6.37 9.65
C GLY A 257 16.33 -6.85 8.42
N TYR A 258 15.08 -7.25 8.64
CA TYR A 258 14.15 -7.55 7.56
C TYR A 258 13.12 -6.44 7.41
N GLU A 259 12.69 -6.21 6.17
CA GLU A 259 11.54 -5.39 5.81
C GLU A 259 10.49 -6.23 5.10
N LEU A 260 9.23 -5.77 5.11
CA LEU A 260 8.13 -6.45 4.43
C LEU A 260 8.19 -6.08 2.95
N ALA A 261 8.44 -7.05 2.09
CA ALA A 261 8.36 -6.82 0.64
C ALA A 261 6.88 -6.74 0.21
N PHE A 262 6.13 -7.81 0.45
CA PHE A 262 4.70 -7.88 0.13
C PHE A 262 4.03 -9.08 0.83
N THR A 263 2.72 -9.22 0.61
CA THR A 263 1.91 -10.32 1.15
C THR A 263 1.39 -11.19 0.02
N LEU A 264 1.45 -12.51 0.20
CA LEU A 264 0.83 -13.53 -0.65
C LEU A 264 -0.53 -13.97 -0.07
N PRO A 265 -1.54 -14.28 -0.91
CA PRO A 265 -1.52 -14.12 -2.36
C PRO A 265 -1.46 -12.64 -2.74
N TRP A 266 -0.63 -12.31 -3.72
CA TRP A 266 -0.50 -10.93 -4.15
C TRP A 266 -1.77 -10.50 -4.88
N LYS A 267 -2.22 -9.28 -4.60
CA LYS A 267 -3.34 -8.66 -5.30
C LYS A 267 -2.80 -7.42 -5.98
N PRO A 268 -2.70 -7.42 -7.32
CA PRO A 268 -2.19 -6.26 -8.04
C PRO A 268 -2.95 -5.00 -7.64
N VAL A 269 -2.23 -3.98 -7.19
CA VAL A 269 -2.82 -2.67 -6.90
C VAL A 269 -2.79 -1.89 -8.19
N SER A 270 -3.97 -1.55 -8.72
CA SER A 270 -4.11 -0.76 -9.94
C SER A 270 -3.74 0.70 -9.66
N ARG A 271 -2.44 1.01 -9.69
CA ARG A 271 -2.00 2.40 -9.75
C ARG A 271 -2.29 2.95 -11.15
N VAL A 272 -2.90 4.13 -11.22
CA VAL A 272 -2.98 4.87 -12.49
C VAL A 272 -1.58 4.98 -13.08
N GLU A 273 -1.43 4.49 -14.32
CA GLU A 273 -0.14 4.48 -14.99
C GLU A 273 0.36 5.92 -15.18
N LEU A 274 1.54 6.21 -14.64
CA LEU A 274 2.18 7.51 -14.78
C LEU A 274 2.48 7.76 -16.26
N ARG A 275 1.79 8.73 -16.88
CA ARG A 275 2.08 9.14 -18.26
C ARG A 275 3.52 9.65 -18.35
N ARG A 276 4.27 9.13 -19.32
CA ARG A 276 5.72 9.35 -19.49
C ARG A 276 6.02 10.27 -20.67
N GLY A 277 7.22 10.82 -20.66
CA GLY A 277 7.76 11.64 -21.74
C GLY A 277 8.05 13.07 -21.28
N PRO A 278 8.90 13.82 -22.03
CA PRO A 278 9.39 15.13 -21.60
C PRO A 278 8.28 16.11 -21.22
N LYS A 279 7.18 16.11 -21.98
CA LYS A 279 6.00 16.95 -21.73
C LYS A 279 5.34 16.64 -20.38
N HIS A 280 5.21 15.37 -20.03
CA HIS A 280 4.58 14.93 -18.79
C HIS A 280 5.47 15.19 -17.56
N GLU A 281 6.79 14.95 -17.70
CA GLU A 281 7.75 15.29 -16.65
C GLU A 281 7.82 16.80 -16.41
N GLN A 282 7.86 17.60 -17.48
CA GLN A 282 7.84 19.06 -17.37
C GLN A 282 6.55 19.56 -16.68
N ALA A 283 5.40 18.94 -16.99
CA ALA A 283 4.15 19.28 -16.34
C ALA A 283 4.18 18.96 -14.83
N ARG A 284 4.69 17.78 -14.44
CA ARG A 284 4.89 17.44 -13.02
C ARG A 284 5.88 18.39 -12.33
N GLN A 285 6.96 18.75 -13.00
CA GLN A 285 7.92 19.73 -12.47
C GLN A 285 7.28 21.10 -12.26
N LYS A 286 6.40 21.55 -13.16
CA LYS A 286 5.64 22.80 -12.97
C LYS A 286 4.76 22.73 -11.73
N VAL A 287 4.10 21.60 -11.48
CA VAL A 287 3.30 21.39 -10.26
C VAL A 287 4.20 21.44 -9.03
N LEU A 288 5.32 20.71 -9.04
CA LEU A 288 6.28 20.71 -7.93
C LEU A 288 6.79 22.12 -7.62
N LEU A 289 7.20 22.89 -8.62
CA LEU A 289 7.70 24.26 -8.43
C LEU A 289 6.66 25.18 -7.79
N ALA A 290 5.40 25.09 -8.21
CA ALA A 290 4.31 25.86 -7.60
C ALA A 290 4.11 25.48 -6.12
N VAL A 291 4.11 24.18 -5.83
CA VAL A 291 4.01 23.66 -4.46
C VAL A 291 5.20 24.12 -3.60
N LEU A 292 6.42 24.09 -4.13
CA LEU A 292 7.61 24.56 -3.43
C LEU A 292 7.52 26.05 -3.09
N ALA A 293 7.05 26.87 -4.02
CA ALA A 293 6.86 28.29 -3.78
C ALA A 293 5.82 28.54 -2.67
N GLY A 294 4.68 27.85 -2.71
CA GLY A 294 3.66 27.91 -1.67
C GLY A 294 4.20 27.47 -0.31
N ALA A 295 4.94 26.37 -0.25
CA ALA A 295 5.50 25.85 0.99
C ALA A 295 6.55 26.80 1.59
N GLN A 296 7.40 27.41 0.75
CA GLN A 296 8.34 28.45 1.19
C GLN A 296 7.61 29.68 1.74
N LYS A 297 6.53 30.13 1.07
CA LYS A 297 5.71 31.23 1.56
C LYS A 297 5.07 30.89 2.91
N LEU A 298 4.48 29.70 3.04
CA LEU A 298 3.90 29.21 4.28
C LEU A 298 4.94 29.21 5.41
N LYS A 299 6.13 28.63 5.17
CA LYS A 299 7.24 28.64 6.14
C LYS A 299 7.63 30.05 6.58
N ALA A 300 7.62 31.02 5.68
CA ALA A 300 8.06 32.39 5.98
C ALA A 300 6.99 33.23 6.70
N THR A 301 5.71 32.87 6.56
CA THR A 301 4.60 33.75 6.94
C THR A 301 3.64 33.14 7.95
N LEU A 302 3.61 31.81 8.14
CA LEU A 302 2.70 31.17 9.09
C LEU A 302 3.03 31.58 10.52
N GLN A 303 2.02 32.01 11.28
CA GLN A 303 2.15 32.51 12.65
C GLN A 303 1.38 31.62 13.64
N ARG A 304 1.65 31.79 14.93
CA ARG A 304 1.01 31.00 15.99
C ARG A 304 -0.49 31.22 16.06
N GLU A 305 -0.94 32.42 15.71
CA GLU A 305 -2.35 32.85 15.67
C GLU A 305 -3.13 32.18 14.54
N ASP A 306 -2.44 31.66 13.52
CA ASP A 306 -3.07 30.89 12.43
C ASP A 306 -3.37 29.45 12.87
N LEU A 307 -2.75 28.96 13.96
CA LEU A 307 -2.89 27.58 14.41
C LEU A 307 -4.19 27.34 15.21
N PRO A 308 -4.69 26.09 15.27
CA PRO A 308 -5.91 25.78 15.99
C PRO A 308 -5.84 26.13 17.48
N PRO A 309 -6.97 26.59 18.07
CA PRO A 309 -7.03 26.93 19.49
C PRO A 309 -7.00 25.69 20.40
N PHE A 310 -7.22 24.49 19.86
CA PHE A 310 -7.11 23.25 20.63
C PHE A 310 -5.66 22.80 20.86
N LEU A 311 -4.69 23.35 20.11
CA LEU A 311 -3.29 23.09 20.36
C LEU A 311 -2.81 23.91 21.55
N ALA A 312 -2.10 23.28 22.48
CA ALA A 312 -1.39 23.99 23.52
C ALA A 312 -0.34 24.93 22.88
N SER A 313 0.03 26.00 23.59
CA SER A 313 1.03 26.96 23.09
C SER A 313 2.34 26.27 22.71
N SER A 314 2.85 25.38 23.56
CA SER A 314 4.08 24.61 23.34
C SER A 314 4.01 23.68 22.12
N GLU A 315 2.86 23.04 21.87
CA GLU A 315 2.66 22.17 20.72
C GLU A 315 2.68 22.98 19.42
N GLY A 316 2.00 24.13 19.42
CA GLY A 316 2.02 25.06 18.28
C GLY A 316 3.42 25.57 17.95
N GLU A 317 4.21 25.99 18.95
CA GLU A 317 5.60 26.42 18.74
C GLU A 317 6.49 25.30 18.21
N MET A 318 6.28 24.06 18.69
CA MET A 318 7.01 22.91 18.20
C MET A 318 6.68 22.59 16.74
N LEU A 319 5.40 22.64 16.37
CA LEU A 319 4.95 22.46 14.98
C LEU A 319 5.55 23.52 14.06
N LEU A 320 5.52 24.80 14.46
CA LEU A 320 6.16 25.89 13.71
C LEU A 320 7.67 25.65 13.59
N THR A 321 8.35 25.31 14.67
CA THR A 321 9.81 25.04 14.66
C THR A 321 10.15 23.96 13.64
N ARG A 322 9.37 22.88 13.57
CA ARG A 322 9.61 21.81 12.60
C ARG A 322 9.31 22.24 11.17
N LEU A 323 8.22 22.98 10.95
CA LEU A 323 7.91 23.56 9.66
C LEU A 323 9.10 24.40 9.13
N HIS A 324 9.68 25.26 9.98
CA HIS A 324 10.85 26.05 9.64
C HIS A 324 12.08 25.20 9.31
N GLN A 325 12.31 24.13 10.08
CA GLN A 325 13.45 23.21 9.89
C GLN A 325 13.26 22.21 8.74
N LEU A 326 12.04 22.08 8.20
CA LEU A 326 11.74 21.11 7.15
C LEU A 326 12.48 21.46 5.85
N THR A 327 13.32 20.56 5.38
CA THR A 327 13.92 20.64 4.04
C THR A 327 12.95 20.05 3.02
N ILE A 328 12.84 20.64 1.82
CA ILE A 328 11.94 20.13 0.78
C ILE A 328 12.76 19.82 -0.46
N ALA A 329 12.62 18.61 -0.99
CA ALA A 329 13.31 18.18 -2.20
C ALA A 329 12.83 18.96 -3.43
N ASP A 330 13.78 19.30 -4.31
CA ASP A 330 13.57 20.06 -5.54
C ASP A 330 13.23 19.17 -6.77
N ALA A 331 13.34 17.85 -6.59
CA ALA A 331 13.01 16.84 -7.57
C ALA A 331 12.05 15.79 -6.99
N PRO A 332 11.17 15.21 -7.83
CA PRO A 332 10.31 14.11 -7.40
C PRO A 332 11.12 12.83 -7.16
N GLU A 333 10.82 12.12 -6.08
CA GLU A 333 11.49 10.88 -5.69
C GLU A 333 10.49 9.71 -5.65
N GLY A 334 10.83 8.61 -6.32
CA GLY A 334 9.96 7.42 -6.40
C GLY A 334 8.70 7.60 -7.26
N ASP A 335 7.99 6.49 -7.46
CA ASP A 335 6.70 6.46 -8.17
C ASP A 335 5.50 6.43 -7.18
N GLU A 336 5.76 6.65 -5.88
CA GLU A 336 4.74 6.61 -4.83
C GLU A 336 3.73 7.76 -4.90
N THR A 337 2.54 7.53 -4.36
CA THR A 337 1.49 8.52 -4.12
C THR A 337 1.61 9.15 -2.74
N ARG A 338 2.86 9.38 -2.27
CA ARG A 338 3.11 9.75 -0.88
C ARG A 338 4.03 10.95 -0.76
N LEU A 339 3.90 11.58 0.40
CA LEU A 339 4.76 12.59 0.94
C LEU A 339 5.50 11.93 2.11
N SER A 340 6.83 11.92 2.08
CA SER A 340 7.62 11.40 3.20
C SER A 340 8.14 12.56 4.01
N VAL A 341 7.82 12.58 5.32
CA VAL A 341 8.43 13.48 6.32
C VAL A 341 9.38 12.65 7.18
N GLY A 342 10.45 12.13 6.57
CA GLY A 342 11.52 11.42 7.27
C GLY A 342 12.72 12.33 7.50
N GLN A 343 13.35 12.28 8.68
CA GLN A 343 14.60 13.01 8.95
C GLN A 343 14.53 14.54 8.66
N ARG A 344 13.36 15.17 8.88
CA ARG A 344 13.11 16.60 8.57
C ARG A 344 13.25 16.94 7.08
N ARG A 345 12.99 15.96 6.20
CA ARG A 345 12.98 16.15 4.75
C ARG A 345 11.63 15.74 4.18
N LEU A 346 11.12 16.59 3.30
CA LEU A 346 9.89 16.45 2.55
C LEU A 346 10.20 16.05 1.11
N THR A 347 9.61 14.95 0.64
CA THR A 347 9.72 14.51 -0.76
C THR A 347 8.33 14.31 -1.36
N PHE A 348 8.18 14.63 -2.64
CA PHE A 348 6.95 14.41 -3.40
C PHE A 348 7.15 13.27 -4.40
N GLY A 349 6.33 12.22 -4.29
CA GLY A 349 6.34 11.15 -5.27
C GLY A 349 5.73 11.56 -6.62
N ARG A 350 6.15 10.92 -7.71
CA ARG A 350 5.60 11.20 -9.06
C ARG A 350 4.10 10.92 -9.15
N GLY A 351 3.61 9.94 -8.39
CA GLY A 351 2.19 9.64 -8.25
C GLY A 351 1.40 10.86 -7.78
N LEU A 352 1.80 11.41 -6.64
CA LEU A 352 1.16 12.58 -6.03
C LEU A 352 1.10 13.77 -7.01
N LEU A 353 2.22 14.06 -7.68
CA LEU A 353 2.29 15.15 -8.65
C LEU A 353 1.41 14.89 -9.89
N GLU A 354 1.31 13.64 -10.33
CA GLU A 354 0.42 13.27 -11.44
C GLU A 354 -1.05 13.42 -11.08
N GLY A 355 -1.44 13.06 -9.85
CA GLY A 355 -2.79 13.31 -9.33
C GLY A 355 -3.10 14.82 -9.29
N MET A 356 -2.21 15.60 -8.68
CA MET A 356 -2.35 17.07 -8.62
C MET A 356 -2.39 17.72 -10.01
N ARG A 357 -1.66 17.18 -10.98
CA ARG A 357 -1.68 17.68 -12.37
C ARG A 357 -3.08 17.62 -13.00
N GLN A 358 -3.93 16.68 -12.57
CA GLN A 358 -5.29 16.52 -13.07
C GLN A 358 -6.29 17.50 -12.43
N LEU A 359 -5.89 18.16 -11.33
CA LEU A 359 -6.70 19.19 -10.69
C LEU A 359 -6.54 20.55 -11.37
N ASP A 360 -7.57 21.39 -11.21
CA ASP A 360 -7.50 22.80 -11.55
C ASP A 360 -6.33 23.48 -10.81
N GLU A 361 -5.70 24.47 -11.46
CA GLU A 361 -4.53 25.18 -10.91
C GLU A 361 -4.78 25.73 -9.50
N ARG A 362 -6.00 26.20 -9.24
CA ARG A 362 -6.40 26.75 -7.93
C ARG A 362 -6.38 25.76 -6.77
N HIS A 363 -6.43 24.44 -7.03
CA HIS A 363 -6.43 23.42 -5.97
C HIS A 363 -5.05 22.81 -5.72
N ARG A 364 -4.09 22.97 -6.64
CA ARG A 364 -2.79 22.26 -6.59
C ARG A 364 -1.94 22.66 -5.40
N GLU A 365 -1.69 23.96 -5.25
CA GLU A 365 -0.89 24.49 -4.15
C GLU A 365 -1.61 24.27 -2.80
N PRO A 366 -2.89 24.66 -2.60
CA PRO A 366 -3.58 24.43 -1.34
C PRO A 366 -3.61 22.97 -0.92
N LEU A 367 -3.86 22.03 -1.85
CA LEU A 367 -3.86 20.60 -1.54
C LEU A 367 -2.49 20.14 -1.02
N ALA A 368 -1.40 20.58 -1.65
CA ALA A 368 -0.06 20.20 -1.22
C ALA A 368 0.29 20.79 0.15
N LEU A 369 -0.14 22.01 0.44
CA LEU A 369 0.04 22.63 1.76
C LEU A 369 -0.80 21.93 2.84
N GLN A 370 -2.04 21.55 2.53
CA GLN A 370 -2.87 20.76 3.44
C GLN A 370 -2.19 19.43 3.76
N TYR A 371 -1.69 18.74 2.74
CA TYR A 371 -1.00 17.47 2.90
C TYR A 371 0.31 17.62 3.71
N LEU A 372 1.06 18.70 3.48
CA LEU A 372 2.26 19.02 4.26
C LEU A 372 1.94 19.20 5.75
N LEU A 373 0.93 20.01 6.09
CA LEU A 373 0.56 20.26 7.49
C LEU A 373 -0.03 19.01 8.16
N HIS A 374 -0.83 18.23 7.43
CA HIS A 374 -1.39 16.96 7.87
C HIS A 374 -0.28 15.98 8.28
N GLU A 375 0.67 15.74 7.38
CA GLU A 375 1.79 14.82 7.62
C GLU A 375 2.77 15.35 8.67
N LEU A 376 2.96 16.68 8.76
CA LEU A 376 3.77 17.29 9.81
C LEU A 376 3.15 17.09 11.20
N PHE A 377 1.82 17.11 11.31
CA PHE A 377 1.11 16.87 12.57
C PHE A 377 1.17 15.40 13.00
N HIS A 378 1.11 14.46 12.05
CA HIS A 378 1.28 13.04 12.35
C HIS A 378 2.62 12.69 13.00
N PHE A 379 3.65 13.54 12.84
CA PHE A 379 4.95 13.35 13.50
C PHE A 379 4.83 13.27 15.04
N ASP A 380 3.90 14.02 15.65
CA ASP A 380 3.67 14.02 17.10
C ASP A 380 2.75 12.90 17.58
N GLN A 381 2.03 12.27 16.67
CA GLN A 381 1.00 11.29 17.03
C GLN A 381 1.57 9.87 17.16
N GLU A 382 2.90 9.73 17.07
CA GLU A 382 3.64 8.47 17.10
C GLU A 382 3.04 7.40 16.19
N LEU A 383 2.30 7.79 15.15
CA LEU A 383 1.65 6.87 14.23
C LEU A 383 2.73 6.14 13.45
N THR A 384 3.00 4.91 13.88
CA THR A 384 3.89 4.00 13.18
C THR A 384 3.07 2.83 12.69
N SER A 385 3.54 2.12 11.67
CA SER A 385 2.92 0.86 11.24
C SER A 385 2.83 -0.20 12.36
N GLN A 386 3.48 0.05 13.50
CA GLN A 386 3.62 -0.85 14.63
C GLN A 386 2.53 -0.66 15.70
N ASN A 387 1.87 0.50 15.82
CA ASN A 387 1.01 0.80 16.97
C ASN A 387 -0.51 0.83 16.72
N TYR A 388 -0.97 0.94 15.46
CA TYR A 388 -2.41 0.87 15.15
C TYR A 388 -2.89 -0.53 14.75
N ARG A 389 -1.98 -1.47 14.50
CA ARG A 389 -2.31 -2.87 14.16
C ARG A 389 -2.64 -3.68 15.41
N GLY A 390 -3.60 -4.61 15.30
CA GLY A 390 -4.03 -5.44 16.44
C GLY A 390 -5.01 -4.76 17.40
N VAL A 391 -5.40 -3.51 17.14
CA VAL A 391 -6.48 -2.82 17.85
C VAL A 391 -7.81 -3.30 17.27
N GLY A 392 -8.71 -3.82 18.10
CA GLY A 392 -10.01 -4.36 17.65
C GLY A 392 -10.91 -3.35 16.91
N ARG A 393 -10.59 -2.05 17.00
CA ARG A 393 -11.20 -0.94 16.26
C ARG A 393 -10.15 -0.04 15.58
N GLY A 394 -9.13 -0.63 14.96
CA GLY A 394 -8.02 0.10 14.31
C GLY A 394 -8.49 1.20 13.36
N GLY A 395 -9.48 0.92 12.52
CA GLY A 395 -10.07 1.93 11.61
C GLY A 395 -10.67 3.15 12.31
N PHE A 396 -11.21 3.01 13.52
CA PHE A 396 -11.71 4.16 14.30
C PHE A 396 -10.57 4.97 14.91
N ALA A 397 -9.52 4.31 15.42
CA ALA A 397 -8.35 5.00 15.96
C ALA A 397 -7.64 5.80 14.86
N LEU A 398 -7.44 5.19 13.68
CA LEU A 398 -6.86 5.87 12.52
C LEU A 398 -7.74 7.03 12.04
N GLU A 399 -9.07 6.83 11.95
CA GLU A 399 -9.99 7.90 11.57
C GLU A 399 -9.93 9.09 12.53
N GLU A 400 -9.85 8.84 13.84
CA GLU A 400 -9.78 9.91 14.82
C GLU A 400 -8.50 10.73 14.66
N VAL A 401 -7.38 10.05 14.44
CA VAL A 401 -6.09 10.72 14.26
C VAL A 401 -6.06 11.51 12.94
N ASP A 402 -6.54 10.92 11.84
CA ASP A 402 -6.68 11.59 10.54
C ASP A 402 -7.63 12.79 10.62
N TYR A 403 -8.74 12.69 11.36
CA TYR A 403 -9.72 13.77 11.51
C TYR A 403 -9.08 15.02 12.10
N TRP A 404 -8.28 14.88 13.17
CA TRP A 404 -7.62 16.01 13.80
C TRP A 404 -6.49 16.57 12.94
N ALA A 405 -5.77 15.73 12.19
CA ALA A 405 -4.76 16.17 11.24
C ALA A 405 -5.37 16.97 10.08
N ASP A 406 -6.48 16.50 9.50
CA ASP A 406 -7.26 17.23 8.50
C ASP A 406 -7.80 18.56 9.08
N THR A 407 -8.38 18.52 10.28
CA THR A 407 -8.92 19.71 10.96
C THR A 407 -7.85 20.78 11.18
N LEU A 408 -6.66 20.36 11.62
CA LEU A 408 -5.51 21.24 11.79
C LEU A 408 -5.09 21.85 10.46
N ALA A 409 -4.85 21.02 9.44
CA ALA A 409 -4.39 21.49 8.14
C ALA A 409 -5.36 22.48 7.48
N ILE A 410 -6.66 22.13 7.43
CA ILE A 410 -7.73 22.95 6.84
C ILE A 410 -7.89 24.26 7.61
N GLY A 411 -8.03 24.19 8.94
CA GLY A 411 -8.28 25.38 9.75
C GLY A 411 -7.07 26.33 9.81
N THR A 412 -5.85 25.78 9.81
CA THR A 412 -4.62 26.57 9.74
C THR A 412 -4.52 27.32 8.42
N LEU A 413 -4.74 26.64 7.29
CA LEU A 413 -4.64 27.29 5.98
C LEU A 413 -5.78 28.30 5.75
N ALA A 414 -6.99 28.01 6.24
CA ALA A 414 -8.07 28.98 6.20
C ALA A 414 -7.72 30.25 6.99
N SER A 415 -7.18 30.10 8.21
CA SER A 415 -6.77 31.23 9.07
C SER A 415 -5.63 32.04 8.45
N TRP A 416 -4.59 31.33 7.99
CA TRP A 416 -3.45 31.91 7.29
C TRP A 416 -3.88 32.67 6.03
N ARG A 417 -4.75 32.11 5.19
CA ARG A 417 -5.28 32.77 3.99
C ARG A 417 -6.11 33.99 4.31
N MET A 418 -6.96 33.94 5.34
CA MET A 418 -7.73 35.12 5.78
C MET A 418 -6.80 36.24 6.23
N ARG A 419 -5.72 35.92 6.95
CA ARG A 419 -4.74 36.92 7.39
C ARG A 419 -3.96 37.51 6.21
N GLU A 420 -3.39 36.66 5.36
CA GLU A 420 -2.57 37.06 4.21
C GLU A 420 -3.36 37.75 3.09
N GLY A 421 -4.64 37.38 2.91
CA GLY A 421 -5.50 37.96 1.87
C GLY A 421 -6.21 39.26 2.28
N GLY A 422 -5.96 39.76 3.49
CA GLY A 422 -6.40 41.07 3.95
C GLY A 422 -7.90 41.18 4.30
N PRO A 423 -8.40 42.40 4.52
CA PRO A 423 -9.73 42.65 5.12
C PRO A 423 -10.93 42.14 4.31
N GLN A 424 -10.75 41.85 3.01
CA GLN A 424 -11.82 41.27 2.20
C GLN A 424 -12.05 39.81 2.58
N LEU A 425 -10.99 38.99 2.63
CA LEU A 425 -11.11 37.57 2.98
C LEU A 425 -11.53 37.38 4.44
N GLN A 426 -11.09 38.26 5.34
CA GLN A 426 -11.49 38.23 6.75
C GLN A 426 -13.00 38.46 6.96
N ARG A 427 -13.67 39.14 6.02
CA ARG A 427 -15.13 39.34 6.06
C ARG A 427 -15.93 38.16 5.50
N GLU A 428 -15.25 37.17 4.91
CA GLU A 428 -15.88 36.01 4.26
C GLU A 428 -15.33 34.67 4.78
N PRO A 429 -15.26 34.44 6.12
CA PRO A 429 -14.64 33.25 6.69
C PRO A 429 -15.29 31.95 6.22
N GLY A 430 -16.62 31.96 6.02
CA GLY A 430 -17.35 30.80 5.49
C GLY A 430 -16.93 30.40 4.08
N ARG A 431 -16.68 31.40 3.20
CA ARG A 431 -16.20 31.12 1.85
C ARG A 431 -14.79 30.55 1.88
N VAL A 432 -13.88 31.16 2.63
CA VAL A 432 -12.49 30.69 2.70
C VAL A 432 -12.42 29.28 3.28
N LEU A 433 -13.15 29.01 4.36
CA LEU A 433 -13.22 27.67 4.95
C LEU A 433 -13.83 26.64 3.99
N ALA A 434 -14.92 26.99 3.29
CA ALA A 434 -15.55 26.11 2.32
C ALA A 434 -14.61 25.78 1.15
N GLU A 435 -13.80 26.74 0.69
CA GLU A 435 -12.77 26.49 -0.33
C GLU A 435 -11.69 25.52 0.17
N GLU A 436 -11.23 25.65 1.42
CA GLU A 436 -10.26 24.71 1.99
C GLU A 436 -10.83 23.29 2.15
N ILE A 437 -12.07 23.15 2.60
CA ILE A 437 -12.72 21.83 2.71
C ILE A 437 -12.95 21.21 1.31
N ASP A 438 -13.30 22.03 0.31
CA ASP A 438 -13.43 21.59 -1.08
C ASP A 438 -12.11 21.02 -1.60
N VAL A 439 -10.98 21.70 -1.32
CA VAL A 439 -9.63 21.21 -1.64
C VAL A 439 -9.38 19.84 -1.00
N SER A 440 -9.73 19.65 0.27
CA SER A 440 -9.54 18.36 0.95
C SER A 440 -10.36 17.25 0.31
N LEU A 441 -11.64 17.50 0.00
CA LEU A 441 -12.50 16.52 -0.69
C LEU A 441 -11.95 16.15 -2.07
N ARG A 442 -11.46 17.13 -2.84
CA ARG A 442 -10.79 16.89 -4.13
C ARG A 442 -9.48 16.13 -3.98
N GLY A 443 -8.74 16.39 -2.90
CA GLY A 443 -7.56 15.63 -2.53
C GLY A 443 -7.87 14.16 -2.32
N ILE A 444 -8.81 13.86 -1.41
CA ILE A 444 -9.24 12.49 -1.09
C ILE A 444 -9.71 11.77 -2.36
N GLU A 445 -10.56 12.41 -3.17
CA GLU A 445 -11.02 11.88 -4.46
C GLU A 445 -9.87 11.56 -5.42
N THR A 446 -8.90 12.48 -5.55
CA THR A 446 -7.75 12.28 -6.44
C THR A 446 -6.95 11.05 -6.02
N PHE A 447 -6.68 10.88 -4.72
CA PHE A 447 -5.95 9.72 -4.22
C PHE A 447 -6.73 8.41 -4.44
N ASP A 448 -8.02 8.41 -4.14
CA ASP A 448 -8.86 7.23 -4.35
C ASP A 448 -8.97 6.85 -5.83
N ARG A 449 -9.07 7.83 -6.73
CA ARG A 449 -9.05 7.57 -8.18
C ARG A 449 -7.72 7.03 -8.64
N MET A 450 -6.62 7.50 -8.07
CA MET A 450 -5.29 6.97 -8.37
C MET A 450 -5.11 5.52 -7.92
N GLU A 451 -5.76 5.11 -6.83
CA GLU A 451 -5.68 3.77 -6.26
C GLU A 451 -6.72 2.80 -6.84
N SER A 452 -7.90 3.30 -7.21
CA SER A 452 -9.06 2.48 -7.58
C SER A 452 -9.63 2.75 -8.97
N GLY A 453 -9.14 3.77 -9.69
CA GLY A 453 -9.72 4.21 -10.96
C GLY A 453 -11.01 5.00 -10.76
N ASP A 454 -11.92 4.99 -11.75
CA ASP A 454 -13.13 5.83 -11.71
C ASP A 454 -14.22 5.34 -10.75
N ARG A 455 -14.05 4.15 -10.15
CA ARG A 455 -14.96 3.61 -9.14
C ARG A 455 -14.18 2.84 -8.07
N MET A 456 -14.45 3.13 -6.79
CA MET A 456 -13.89 2.35 -5.69
C MET A 456 -14.50 0.94 -5.62
N GLY A 457 -13.72 -0.07 -6.02
CA GLY A 457 -14.12 -1.47 -5.87
C GLY A 457 -14.15 -1.95 -4.42
N LYS A 458 -13.25 -1.43 -3.59
CA LYS A 458 -13.21 -1.68 -2.14
C LYS A 458 -13.35 -0.36 -1.39
N LEU A 459 -14.50 -0.15 -0.76
CA LEU A 459 -14.75 1.04 0.05
C LEU A 459 -14.58 0.69 1.53
N LEU A 460 -13.50 1.17 2.15
CA LEU A 460 -13.36 1.07 3.61
C LEU A 460 -14.40 1.96 4.28
N GLU A 461 -15.02 1.48 5.35
CA GLU A 461 -16.06 2.22 6.07
C GLU A 461 -15.51 3.53 6.66
N ARG A 462 -14.25 3.54 7.14
CA ARG A 462 -13.57 4.77 7.56
C ARG A 462 -13.42 5.79 6.43
N ARG A 463 -13.17 5.32 5.20
CA ARG A 463 -13.02 6.18 4.01
C ARG A 463 -14.37 6.78 3.64
N LEU A 464 -15.43 5.96 3.64
CA LEU A 464 -16.81 6.41 3.49
C LEU A 464 -17.14 7.51 4.49
N ARG A 465 -16.91 7.28 5.79
CA ARG A 465 -17.16 8.29 6.83
C ARG A 465 -16.36 9.57 6.61
N ARG A 466 -15.09 9.49 6.20
CA ARG A 466 -14.26 10.67 5.89
C ARG A 466 -14.90 11.55 4.81
N TYR A 467 -15.44 10.97 3.72
CA TYR A 467 -16.18 11.75 2.70
C TYR A 467 -17.43 12.41 3.29
N LEU A 468 -18.23 11.65 4.05
CA LEU A 468 -19.49 12.16 4.62
C LEU A 468 -19.24 13.28 5.62
N ILE A 469 -18.25 13.12 6.50
CA ILE A 469 -17.83 14.13 7.49
C ILE A 469 -17.43 15.42 6.77
N TRP A 470 -16.51 15.36 5.81
CA TRP A 470 -16.01 16.57 5.16
C TRP A 470 -17.03 17.21 4.22
N ALA A 471 -17.89 16.42 3.56
CA ALA A 471 -19.00 16.98 2.78
C ALA A 471 -20.04 17.67 3.68
N LEU A 472 -20.32 17.14 4.87
CA LEU A 472 -21.19 17.80 5.83
C LEU A 472 -20.54 19.05 6.42
N GLN A 473 -19.23 19.01 6.72
CA GLN A 473 -18.48 20.21 7.14
C GLN A 473 -18.48 21.29 6.05
N LEU A 474 -18.39 20.92 4.77
CA LEU A 474 -18.49 21.87 3.66
C LEU A 474 -19.86 22.58 3.65
N ALA A 475 -20.94 21.82 3.80
CA ALA A 475 -22.29 22.38 3.88
C ALA A 475 -22.44 23.32 5.09
N ARG A 476 -21.88 22.96 6.25
CA ARG A 476 -21.85 23.81 7.45
C ARG A 476 -21.01 25.08 7.26
N ALA A 477 -19.84 24.98 6.64
CA ALA A 477 -18.94 26.12 6.42
C ALA A 477 -19.60 27.22 5.57
N ARG A 478 -20.44 26.84 4.60
CA ARG A 478 -21.18 27.77 3.74
C ARG A 478 -22.20 28.64 4.49
N THR A 479 -22.63 28.24 5.68
CA THR A 479 -23.58 29.02 6.49
C THR A 479 -22.88 29.92 7.51
N LEU A 480 -21.54 29.89 7.56
CA LEU A 480 -20.76 30.64 8.54
C LEU A 480 -20.81 32.15 8.26
N ARG A 481 -21.18 32.92 9.29
CA ARG A 481 -21.24 34.39 9.24
C ARG A 481 -19.87 35.03 9.49
N SER A 482 -19.71 36.28 9.07
CA SER A 482 -18.44 37.03 9.18
C SER A 482 -17.96 37.26 10.62
N ASP A 483 -18.89 37.35 11.57
CA ASP A 483 -18.63 37.51 13.01
C ASP A 483 -18.35 36.19 13.72
N THR A 484 -18.53 35.06 13.04
CA THR A 484 -18.38 33.73 13.61
C THR A 484 -17.01 33.15 13.22
N GLY A 485 -16.17 32.84 14.21
CA GLY A 485 -14.87 32.21 13.96
C GLY A 485 -15.00 30.81 13.38
N ILE A 486 -14.11 30.45 12.44
CA ILE A 486 -14.10 29.15 11.74
C ILE A 486 -14.03 27.94 12.70
N TRP A 487 -13.45 28.13 13.88
CA TRP A 487 -13.32 27.10 14.90
C TRP A 487 -14.65 26.69 15.53
N LYS A 488 -15.74 27.43 15.30
CA LYS A 488 -17.10 26.96 15.64
C LYS A 488 -17.56 25.79 14.75
N VAL A 489 -17.03 25.69 13.54
CA VAL A 489 -17.31 24.59 12.59
C VAL A 489 -16.39 23.41 12.87
N LEU A 490 -15.09 23.70 13.02
CA LEU A 490 -13.99 22.74 13.07
C LEU A 490 -13.63 22.25 14.48
N GLY A 491 -13.86 23.05 15.52
CA GLY A 491 -13.32 22.81 16.87
C GLY A 491 -13.99 21.69 17.66
N GLU A 492 -15.10 21.15 17.15
CA GLU A 492 -15.78 19.99 17.73
C GLU A 492 -15.79 18.83 16.74
N ARG A 493 -15.60 17.61 17.26
CA ARG A 493 -15.66 16.38 16.46
C ARG A 493 -17.06 16.15 15.90
N LEU A 494 -17.19 16.17 14.58
CA LEU A 494 -18.40 15.79 13.86
C LEU A 494 -18.32 14.32 13.48
N ILE A 495 -19.26 13.49 13.92
CA ILE A 495 -19.36 12.08 13.53
C ILE A 495 -20.49 11.93 12.52
N VAL A 496 -20.22 11.23 11.42
CA VAL A 496 -21.23 10.85 10.44
C VAL A 496 -21.09 9.36 10.14
N GLU A 497 -22.19 8.61 10.26
CA GLU A 497 -22.22 7.16 10.08
C GLU A 497 -23.44 6.74 9.25
N LEU A 498 -23.27 5.70 8.43
CA LEU A 498 -24.39 5.01 7.77
C LEU A 498 -24.55 3.64 8.42
N ALA A 499 -25.77 3.28 8.80
CA ALA A 499 -26.05 1.97 9.37
C ALA A 499 -27.53 1.56 9.17
N PRO A 500 -27.82 0.25 9.02
CA PRO A 500 -26.85 -0.84 8.89
C PRO A 500 -26.16 -0.84 7.52
N LEU A 501 -24.93 -1.38 7.47
CA LEU A 501 -24.18 -1.63 6.23
C LEU A 501 -23.66 -3.06 6.23
N HIS A 502 -23.85 -3.78 5.12
CA HIS A 502 -23.27 -5.10 4.92
C HIS A 502 -21.80 -4.95 4.49
N GLY A 503 -20.94 -5.77 5.09
CA GLY A 503 -19.50 -5.67 4.86
C GLY A 503 -18.72 -6.86 5.39
N SER A 504 -17.42 -6.85 5.10
CA SER A 504 -16.44 -7.84 5.56
C SER A 504 -15.21 -7.13 6.12
N PHE A 505 -14.52 -7.71 7.10
CA PHE A 505 -13.24 -7.18 7.55
C PHE A 505 -12.11 -7.56 6.59
N ASP A 506 -11.21 -6.63 6.32
CA ASP A 506 -9.98 -6.90 5.58
C ASP A 506 -8.87 -7.48 6.48
N ASP A 507 -7.69 -7.64 5.90
CA ASP A 507 -6.52 -8.21 6.55
C ASP A 507 -5.99 -7.40 7.75
N VAL A 508 -6.38 -6.13 7.87
CA VAL A 508 -6.02 -5.26 9.00
C VAL A 508 -7.20 -5.01 9.95
N HIS A 509 -8.29 -5.78 9.80
CA HIS A 509 -9.53 -5.65 10.56
C HIS A 509 -10.25 -4.31 10.33
N ASP A 510 -10.06 -3.68 9.17
CA ASP A 510 -10.90 -2.58 8.72
C ASP A 510 -12.14 -3.14 8.00
N LYS A 511 -13.32 -2.59 8.32
CA LYS A 511 -14.56 -2.99 7.64
C LYS A 511 -14.57 -2.44 6.22
N VAL A 512 -14.67 -3.34 5.25
CA VAL A 512 -14.96 -3.07 3.85
C VAL A 512 -16.47 -3.10 3.65
N VAL A 513 -17.03 -2.02 3.14
CA VAL A 513 -18.45 -1.92 2.79
C VAL A 513 -18.70 -2.66 1.49
N VAL A 514 -19.55 -3.68 1.54
CA VAL A 514 -20.01 -4.46 0.37
C VAL A 514 -21.24 -3.81 -0.23
N GLU A 515 -22.24 -3.49 0.60
CA GLU A 515 -23.47 -2.83 0.16
C GLU A 515 -24.20 -2.14 1.31
N ALA A 516 -25.04 -1.16 0.97
CA ALA A 516 -26.06 -0.62 1.86
C ALA A 516 -27.29 -1.55 1.89
N LEU A 517 -28.03 -1.54 2.99
CA LEU A 517 -29.28 -2.28 3.12
C LEU A 517 -30.49 -1.35 2.86
N PRO A 518 -31.67 -1.89 2.53
CA PRO A 518 -32.85 -1.06 2.26
C PRO A 518 -33.31 -0.17 3.42
N ASP A 519 -32.91 -0.51 4.65
CA ASP A 519 -33.20 0.21 5.89
C ASP A 519 -32.00 1.04 6.39
N THR A 520 -30.95 1.22 5.57
CA THR A 520 -29.82 2.09 5.92
C THR A 520 -30.29 3.51 6.24
N GLU A 521 -29.90 3.99 7.42
CA GLU A 521 -30.09 5.35 7.91
C GLU A 521 -28.74 6.09 7.96
N MET A 522 -28.81 7.43 7.96
CA MET A 522 -27.66 8.28 8.28
C MET A 522 -27.79 8.80 9.72
N PHE A 523 -26.70 8.67 10.48
CA PHE A 523 -26.55 9.14 11.84
C PHE A 523 -25.53 10.27 11.87
N VAL A 524 -25.88 11.37 12.53
CA VAL A 524 -24.97 12.50 12.75
C VAL A 524 -24.87 12.75 14.24
N VAL A 525 -23.65 12.88 14.76
CA VAL A 525 -23.40 13.31 16.13
C VAL A 525 -22.56 14.58 16.13
N TRP A 526 -23.11 15.62 16.76
CA TRP A 526 -22.43 16.89 16.96
C TRP A 526 -22.95 17.58 18.22
N GLY A 527 -22.10 18.26 18.99
CA GLY A 527 -22.52 18.98 20.20
C GLY A 527 -23.25 18.10 21.22
N ARG A 528 -22.87 16.82 21.33
CA ARG A 528 -23.52 15.80 22.18
C ARG A 528 -24.98 15.47 21.80
N ARG A 529 -25.42 15.83 20.59
CA ARG A 529 -26.75 15.51 20.05
C ARG A 529 -26.65 14.48 18.95
N LEU A 530 -27.54 13.49 18.96
CA LEU A 530 -27.70 12.48 17.92
C LEU A 530 -28.87 12.87 17.02
N MET A 531 -28.61 12.96 15.71
CA MET A 531 -29.61 13.18 14.66
C MET A 531 -29.70 11.92 13.80
N ARG A 532 -30.93 11.55 13.41
CA ARG A 532 -31.22 10.35 12.61
C ARG A 532 -31.97 10.73 11.34
N HIS A 533 -31.48 10.27 10.21
CA HIS A 533 -32.02 10.57 8.89
C HIS A 533 -32.36 9.28 8.16
N GLN A 534 -33.65 9.01 8.06
CA GLN A 534 -34.22 7.92 7.29
C GLN A 534 -34.45 8.33 5.85
N ARG A 535 -34.66 7.32 4.99
CA ARG A 535 -35.09 7.48 3.61
C ARG A 535 -36.34 8.36 3.51
N ARG A 536 -36.31 9.35 2.62
CA ARG A 536 -37.41 10.26 2.28
C ARG A 536 -37.36 10.61 0.78
N PRO A 537 -38.45 11.13 0.19
CA PRO A 537 -38.42 11.64 -1.17
C PRO A 537 -37.27 12.67 -1.34
N GLY A 538 -36.36 12.41 -2.27
CA GLY A 538 -35.20 13.26 -2.53
C GLY A 538 -33.98 13.05 -1.61
N PHE A 539 -34.04 12.13 -0.65
CA PHE A 539 -32.91 11.79 0.21
C PHE A 539 -32.93 10.30 0.61
N ASP A 540 -31.98 9.52 0.08
CA ASP A 540 -31.82 8.11 0.38
C ASP A 540 -30.42 7.83 0.95
N PRO A 541 -30.26 7.57 2.26
CA PRO A 541 -28.96 7.28 2.85
C PRO A 541 -28.22 6.11 2.21
N ALA A 542 -28.94 5.11 1.67
CA ALA A 542 -28.31 3.96 1.03
C ALA A 542 -27.51 4.36 -0.23
N ASP A 543 -28.00 5.36 -0.97
CA ASP A 543 -27.37 5.85 -2.21
C ASP A 543 -26.00 6.48 -1.95
N LEU A 544 -25.74 6.98 -0.73
CA LEU A 544 -24.45 7.60 -0.36
C LEU A 544 -23.26 6.64 -0.52
N VAL A 545 -23.47 5.33 -0.38
CA VAL A 545 -22.42 4.33 -0.60
C VAL A 545 -21.96 4.35 -2.05
N ASP A 546 -22.91 4.33 -3.00
CA ASP A 546 -22.58 4.32 -4.42
C ASP A 546 -22.13 5.71 -4.90
N VAL A 547 -22.74 6.79 -4.41
CA VAL A 547 -22.30 8.17 -4.65
C VAL A 547 -20.83 8.35 -4.30
N VAL A 548 -20.38 7.85 -3.14
CA VAL A 548 -18.97 7.90 -2.75
C VAL A 548 -18.12 6.99 -3.64
N ARG A 549 -18.58 5.76 -3.95
CA ARG A 549 -17.84 4.85 -4.83
C ARG A 549 -17.57 5.42 -6.22
N THR A 550 -18.51 6.16 -6.77
CA THR A 550 -18.40 6.77 -8.11
C THR A 550 -17.93 8.22 -8.08
N PHE A 551 -17.62 8.73 -6.88
CA PHE A 551 -17.18 10.11 -6.66
C PHE A 551 -18.17 11.17 -7.19
N ASP A 552 -19.48 10.93 -7.06
CA ASP A 552 -20.51 11.91 -7.44
C ASP A 552 -20.59 13.03 -6.40
N GLN A 553 -19.67 13.99 -6.51
CA GLN A 553 -19.57 15.13 -5.60
C GLN A 553 -20.82 16.01 -5.62
N SER A 554 -21.56 16.04 -6.73
CA SER A 554 -22.77 16.85 -6.83
C SER A 554 -23.87 16.24 -5.96
N ALA A 555 -24.14 14.95 -6.14
CA ALA A 555 -25.11 14.23 -5.33
C ALA A 555 -24.72 14.27 -3.84
N LEU A 556 -23.45 14.00 -3.52
CA LEU A 556 -22.94 14.03 -2.15
C LEU A 556 -23.22 15.39 -1.48
N ARG A 557 -22.92 16.50 -2.16
CA ARG A 557 -23.16 17.86 -1.63
C ARG A 557 -24.65 18.13 -1.41
N SER A 558 -25.49 17.87 -2.40
CA SER A 558 -26.92 18.11 -2.29
C SER A 558 -27.55 17.34 -1.13
N MET A 559 -27.10 16.10 -0.89
CA MET A 559 -27.57 15.30 0.24
C MET A 559 -27.10 15.86 1.60
N MET A 560 -25.87 16.38 1.69
CA MET A 560 -25.38 17.01 2.93
C MET A 560 -26.02 18.37 3.18
N GLU A 561 -26.33 19.15 2.14
CA GLU A 561 -27.09 20.40 2.24
C GLU A 561 -28.49 20.15 2.80
N TYR A 562 -29.17 19.10 2.32
CA TYR A 562 -30.45 18.67 2.89
C TYR A 562 -30.35 18.36 4.38
N VAL A 563 -29.28 17.69 4.82
CA VAL A 563 -29.06 17.36 6.24
C VAL A 563 -28.87 18.63 7.07
N VAL A 564 -28.07 19.59 6.59
CA VAL A 564 -27.86 20.88 7.26
C VAL A 564 -29.16 21.68 7.34
N GLU A 565 -29.94 21.74 6.27
CA GLU A 565 -31.22 22.46 6.24
C GLU A 565 -32.21 21.86 7.25
N LYS A 566 -32.33 20.53 7.28
CA LYS A 566 -33.24 19.83 8.19
C LYS A 566 -32.87 20.00 9.66
N GLU A 567 -31.58 19.98 9.99
CA GLU A 567 -31.06 20.07 11.37
C GLU A 567 -30.41 21.43 11.66
N HIS A 568 -30.86 22.50 10.98
CA HIS A 568 -30.27 23.82 11.01
C HIS A 568 -30.01 24.36 12.43
N SER A 569 -30.98 24.15 13.35
CA SER A 569 -30.87 24.60 14.74
C SER A 569 -29.74 23.92 15.52
N VAL A 570 -29.32 22.73 15.09
CA VAL A 570 -28.26 21.94 15.72
C VAL A 570 -26.96 22.09 14.95
N LEU A 571 -26.94 21.91 13.63
CA LEU A 571 -25.70 21.84 12.86
C LEU A 571 -25.08 23.21 12.54
N THR A 572 -25.90 24.27 12.53
CA THR A 572 -25.47 25.64 12.20
C THR A 572 -26.05 26.66 13.20
N PRO A 573 -25.75 26.51 14.51
CA PRO A 573 -26.35 27.34 15.56
C PRO A 573 -25.93 28.82 15.50
N TRP A 574 -24.91 29.14 14.70
CA TRP A 574 -24.43 30.51 14.47
C TRP A 574 -25.27 31.31 13.47
N VAL A 575 -26.22 30.69 12.78
CA VAL A 575 -27.09 31.40 11.82
C VAL A 575 -28.22 32.15 12.54
N VAL A 576 -28.51 31.80 13.80
CA VAL A 576 -29.63 32.33 14.61
C VAL A 576 -29.40 33.77 15.06
#